data_AF-A0A2W6ZQH4-F1
#
_entry.id   AF-A0A2W6ZQH4-F1
#
_cell.length_a   1.000
_cell.length_b   1.000
_cell.length_c   1.000
_cell.angle_alpha   90.00
_cell.angle_beta   90.00
_cell.angle_gamma   90.00
#
_symmetry.space_group_name_H-M   'P 1'
#
loop_
_entity.id
_entity.type
_entity.pdbx_description
1 polymer ?
#
loop_
_entity_poly.entity_id
_entity_poly.type
_entity_poly.pdbx_seq_one_letter_code
_entity_poly.pdbx_strand_id
1 'polypeptide(L)' 'MAAKTLGELKTAFQEADKEYQFALVSGDKPRLTTALANWRAKFKAYDRRKRAEFNQRFQAEKSQRSQNAN' A
#
# COMPACT_ATOMS: atom_id res chain seq x y z
N MET A 1 2.45 -0.95 19.27
CA MET A 1 1.39 -1.00 18.23
C MET A 1 1.87 -1.92 17.12
N ALA A 2 1.16 -3.01 16.80
CA ALA A 2 1.54 -3.92 15.73
C ALA A 2 1.49 -3.19 14.37
N ALA A 3 2.52 -3.35 13.54
CA ALA A 3 2.51 -2.80 12.20
C ALA A 3 1.46 -3.53 11.35
N LYS A 4 0.58 -2.77 10.67
CA LYS A 4 -0.42 -3.33 9.76
C LYS A 4 0.23 -4.25 8.73
N THR A 5 -0.40 -5.39 8.48
CA THR A 5 -0.02 -6.34 7.45
C THR A 5 -0.24 -5.76 6.05
N LEU A 6 0.41 -6.32 5.04
CA LEU A 6 0.18 -5.91 3.65
C LEU A 6 -1.30 -6.08 3.23
N GLY A 7 -1.98 -7.13 3.73
CA GLY A 7 -3.39 -7.38 3.48
C GLY A 7 -4.30 -6.29 4.05
N GLU A 8 -4.06 -5.86 5.29
CA GLU A 8 -4.81 -4.74 5.91
C GLU A 8 -4.55 -3.42 5.19
N LEU A 9 -3.31 -3.16 4.75
CA LEU A 9 -2.97 -1.97 3.98
C LEU A 9 -3.62 -1.97 2.59
N LYS A 10 -3.70 -3.12 1.94
CA LYS A 10 -4.40 -3.29 0.66
C LYS A 10 -5.89 -2.97 0.82
N THR A 11 -6.52 -3.54 1.84
CA THR A 11 -7.95 -3.32 2.13
C THR A 11 -8.23 -1.84 2.40
N ALA A 12 -7.42 -1.21 3.27
CA ALA A 12 -7.54 0.21 3.57
C ALA A 12 -7.32 1.12 2.34
N PHE A 13 -6.45 0.70 1.42
CA PHE A 13 -6.26 1.40 0.15
C PHE A 13 -7.48 1.26 -0.76
N GLN A 14 -8.05 0.06 -0.90
CA GLN A 14 -9.26 -0.18 -1.70
C GLN A 14 -10.49 0.58 -1.17
N GLU A 15 -10.63 0.72 0.15
CA GLU A 15 -11.68 1.54 0.75
C GLU A 15 -11.49 3.02 0.41
N ALA A 16 -10.26 3.53 0.53
CA ALA A 16 -9.97 4.92 0.16
C ALA A 16 -10.13 5.17 -1.34
N ASP A 17 -9.88 4.17 -2.19
CA ASP A 17 -10.13 4.22 -3.64
C ASP A 17 -11.62 4.33 -3.96
N LYS A 18 -12.47 3.53 -3.31
CA LYS A 18 -13.93 3.64 -3.44
C LYS A 18 -14.44 5.02 -3.04
N GLU A 19 -13.99 5.55 -1.90
CA GLU A 19 -14.40 6.88 -1.43
C GLU A 19 -13.93 7.98 -2.39
N TYR A 20 -12.73 7.87 -2.95
CA TYR A 20 -12.23 8.79 -3.97
C TYR A 20 -13.09 8.76 -5.24
N GLN A 21 -13.43 7.58 -5.75
CA GLN A 21 -14.33 7.43 -6.90
C GLN A 21 -15.72 8.02 -6.63
N PHE A 22 -16.27 7.77 -5.44
CA PHE A 22 -17.54 8.37 -5.04
C PHE A 22 -17.46 9.90 -4.99
N ALA A 23 -16.42 10.44 -4.35
CA ALA A 23 -16.21 11.88 -4.26
C ALA A 23 -16.04 12.53 -5.64
N LEU A 24 -15.34 11.86 -6.56
CA LEU A 24 -15.16 12.30 -7.94
C LEU A 24 -16.50 12.41 -8.69
N VAL A 25 -17.37 11.41 -8.55
CA VAL A 25 -18.70 11.39 -9.18
C VAL A 25 -19.65 12.42 -8.54
N SER A 26 -19.54 12.66 -7.23
CA SER A 26 -20.42 13.58 -6.51
C SER A 26 -20.25 15.07 -6.89
N GLY A 27 -19.12 15.45 -7.50
CA GLY A 27 -18.81 16.84 -7.84
C GLY A 27 -18.50 17.76 -6.64
N ASP A 28 -18.51 17.24 -5.41
CA ASP A 28 -18.18 17.97 -4.19
C ASP A 28 -16.66 18.15 -4.06
N LYS A 29 -16.19 19.39 -4.30
CA LYS A 29 -14.77 19.75 -4.27
C LYS A 29 -14.12 19.55 -2.88
N PRO A 30 -14.71 20.03 -1.76
CA PRO A 30 -14.24 19.70 -0.41
C PRO A 30 -14.09 18.20 -0.16
N ARG A 31 -15.10 17.40 -0.53
CA ARG A 31 -15.07 15.95 -0.34
C ARG A 31 -13.99 15.30 -1.20
N LEU A 32 -13.85 15.71 -2.46
CA LEU A 32 -12.81 15.21 -3.37
C LEU A 32 -11.40 15.49 -2.84
N THR A 33 -11.18 16.68 -2.30
CA THR A 33 -9.88 17.07 -1.72
C THR A 33 -9.53 16.17 -0.52
N THR A 34 -10.49 15.95 0.36
CA THR A 34 -10.34 15.08 1.53
C THR A 34 -10.10 13.63 1.12
N ALA A 35 -10.89 13.12 0.17
CA ALA A 35 -10.78 11.76 -0.34
C ALA A 35 -9.43 11.53 -1.04
N LEU A 36 -8.95 12.49 -1.84
CA LEU A 36 -7.64 12.44 -2.50
C LEU A 36 -6.48 12.42 -1.48
N ALA A 37 -6.56 13.23 -0.43
CA ALA A 37 -5.55 13.22 0.63
C ALA A 37 -5.49 11.86 1.34
N ASN A 38 -6.65 11.30 1.67
CA ASN A 38 -6.75 9.98 2.30
C ASN A 38 -6.23 8.87 1.37
N TRP A 39 -6.64 8.88 0.10
CA TRP A 39 -6.17 7.95 -0.93
C TRP A 39 -4.64 7.93 -1.03
N ARG A 40 -4.02 9.10 -1.14
CA ARG A 40 -2.55 9.24 -1.21
C ARG A 40 -1.87 8.68 0.03
N ALA A 41 -2.42 8.92 1.22
CA ALA A 41 -1.86 8.42 2.47
C ALA A 41 -1.90 6.88 2.54
N LYS A 42 -3.04 6.27 2.19
CA LYS A 42 -3.20 4.81 2.19
C LYS A 42 -2.34 4.15 1.12
N PHE A 43 -2.29 4.72 -0.09
CA PHE A 43 -1.43 4.24 -1.17
C PHE A 43 0.04 4.22 -0.76
N LYS A 44 0.57 5.33 -0.20
CA LYS A 44 1.96 5.40 0.29
C LYS A 44 2.26 4.39 1.41
N ALA A 45 1.30 4.09 2.27
CA ALA A 45 1.49 3.07 3.30
C ALA A 45 1.56 1.66 2.68
N TYR A 46 0.65 1.35 1.76
CA TYR A 46 0.64 0.08 1.03
C TYR A 46 1.91 -0.13 0.19
N ASP A 47 2.31 0.86 -0.60
CA ASP A 47 3.50 0.79 -1.47
C ASP A 47 4.79 0.59 -0.66
N ARG A 48 4.95 1.32 0.46
CA ARG A 48 6.11 1.13 1.35
C ARG A 48 6.20 -0.29 1.89
N ARG A 49 5.09 -0.87 2.35
CA ARG A 49 5.07 -2.24 2.86
C ARG A 49 5.34 -3.26 1.76
N LYS A 50 4.75 -3.05 0.58
CA LYS A 50 4.95 -3.90 -0.60
C LYS A 50 6.43 -3.92 -1.03
N ARG A 51 7.08 -2.75 -1.10
CA ARG A 51 8.51 -2.65 -1.41
C ARG A 51 9.39 -3.29 -0.35
N ALA A 52 9.05 -3.13 0.93
CA ALA A 52 9.77 -3.77 2.02
C ALA A 52 9.71 -5.30 1.91
N GLU A 53 8.53 -5.87 1.66
CA GLU A 53 8.37 -7.32 1.46
C GLU A 53 9.09 -7.82 0.21
N PHE A 54 9.03 -7.07 -0.89
CA PHE A 54 9.78 -7.41 -2.10
C PHE A 54 11.29 -7.45 -1.84
N ASN A 55 11.84 -6.42 -1.19
CA ASN A 55 13.27 -6.37 -0.86
C ASN A 55 13.68 -7.49 0.10
N GLN A 56 12.84 -7.82 1.09
CA GLN A 56 13.09 -8.93 2.00
C GLN A 56 13.16 -10.27 1.25
N ARG A 57 12.21 -10.52 0.35
CA ARG A 57 12.19 -11.74 -0.48
C ARG A 57 13.41 -11.81 -1.40
N PHE A 58 13.73 -10.71 -2.08
CA PHE A 58 14.88 -10.63 -2.98
C PHE A 58 16.21 -10.91 -2.25
N GLN A 59 16.39 -10.35 -1.05
CA GLN A 59 17.59 -10.62 -0.25
C GLN A 59 17.62 -12.06 0.26
N ALA A 60 16.49 -12.61 0.70
CA ALA A 60 16.41 -14.00 1.14
C ALA A 60 16.77 -14.99 0.01
N GLU A 61 16.26 -14.75 -1.21
CA GLU A 61 16.58 -15.56 -2.39
C GLU A 61 18.07 -15.44 -2.77
N LYS A 62 18.65 -14.23 -2.68
CA LYS A 62 20.08 -14.00 -2.93
C LYS A 62 20.95 -14.76 -1.92
N SER A 63 20.58 -14.75 -0.64
CA SER A 63 21.29 -15.48 0.42
C SER A 63 21.20 -16.99 0.22
N GLN A 64 20.02 -17.55 -0.10
CA GLN A 64 19.86 -18.99 -0.37
C GLN A 64 20.67 -19.46 -1.58
N ARG A 65 20.71 -18.66 -2.66
CA ARG A 65 21.50 -18.98 -3.84
C ARG A 65 23.01 -18.97 -3.57
N SER A 66 23.47 -18.12 -2.66
CA SER A 66 24.89 -18.10 -2.23
C SER A 66 25.26 -19.28 -1.32
N GLN A 67 24.30 -19.85 -0.58
CA GLN A 67 24.53 -20.99 0.31
C GLN A 67 24.55 -22.33 -0.44
N ASN A 68 23.78 -22.46 -1.53
CA ASN A 68 23.71 -23.69 -2.34
C ASN A 68 24.78 -23.77 -3.44
N ALA A 69 25.69 -22.80 -3.52
CA ALA A 69 26.77 -22.75 -4.52
C ALA A 69 28.15 -23.18 -3.96
N ASN A 70 28.17 -23.73 -2.74
CA ASN A 70 29.32 -24.34 -2.04
C ASN A 70 29.05 -25.83 -1.81
#